data_AF-A0A0G2DQI7-F1
#
_entry.id   AF-A0A0G2DQI7-F1
#
_cell.length_a   1.000
_cell.length_b   1.000
_cell.length_c   1.000
_cell.angle_alpha   90.00
_cell.angle_beta   90.00
_cell.angle_gamma   90.00
#
_symmetry.space_group_name_H-M   'P 1'
#
loop_
_entity.id
_entity.type
_entity.pdbx_description
1 polymer ?
#
loop_
_entity_poly.entity_id
_entity_poly.type
_entity_poly.pdbx_seq_one_letter_code
_entity_poly.pdbx_strand_id
1 'polypeptide(L)'
;MRFPLASTALAALSCSLSAQALNILLNNDDGWASANIRETYRLLKEAGHNVLMVAPVVDNSGQGGRAVFSTSPTLLTPGEFSSVPAGAPALGSDPSDSHMWYYNGTPAACTFVALDHVLPRVWPNVTAPDLLVAGPNVGQNLGSFLYTLSGTMGATYAAVGRGVPAIAVSASSVGGQRSWEWLNQTTESGWPDPATLHARLTVSVNFPTITSLTNDSCVDPPFVLTRLSGGGALSDIAVYNESTQLFRYGDIAGPGLDVCINGDCSLPGETEVVESGCRSAVSVFTVDYDAPVGKNATSVRHKLAPLVQDGAAFVGKRGVDASAGSKRAGQRPYPWRHE
;
A
#
# COMPACT_ATOMS: atom_id res chain seq x y z
N MET A 1 49.52 -44.03 -14.38
CA MET A 1 49.07 -42.63 -14.49
C MET A 1 48.11 -42.52 -15.66
N ARG A 2 47.02 -41.78 -15.46
CA ARG A 2 46.01 -41.26 -16.41
C ARG A 2 44.76 -42.12 -16.65
N PHE A 3 43.66 -41.55 -16.17
CA PHE A 3 42.25 -41.95 -16.17
C PHE A 3 41.62 -41.92 -17.57
N PRO A 4 40.59 -42.73 -17.86
CA PRO A 4 39.56 -42.35 -18.82
C PRO A 4 38.43 -41.59 -18.10
N LEU A 5 38.09 -40.40 -18.64
CA LEU A 5 37.02 -39.55 -18.16
C LEU A 5 35.67 -40.26 -18.24
N ALA A 6 34.98 -40.35 -17.11
CA ALA A 6 33.56 -40.67 -17.05
C ALA A 6 32.75 -39.47 -17.56
N SER A 7 31.86 -39.72 -18.53
CA SER A 7 30.82 -38.78 -18.94
C SER A 7 29.86 -38.54 -17.77
N THR A 8 30.01 -37.40 -17.08
CA THR A 8 29.01 -36.89 -16.15
C THR A 8 27.88 -36.24 -16.95
N ALA A 9 26.77 -36.96 -17.11
CA ALA A 9 25.50 -36.37 -17.46
C ALA A 9 25.04 -35.47 -16.30
N LEU A 10 25.19 -34.16 -16.45
CA LEU A 10 24.57 -33.19 -15.55
C LEU A 10 23.08 -33.11 -15.92
N ALA A 11 22.25 -33.89 -15.24
CA ALA A 11 20.82 -33.64 -15.23
C ALA A 11 20.59 -32.33 -14.48
N ALA A 12 20.46 -31.23 -15.22
CA ALA A 12 19.96 -29.98 -14.68
C ALA A 12 18.50 -30.22 -14.27
N LEU A 13 18.27 -30.53 -12.98
CA LEU A 13 16.98 -30.31 -12.35
C LEU A 13 16.76 -28.80 -12.33
N SER A 14 16.18 -28.26 -13.40
CA SER A 14 15.41 -27.03 -13.31
C SER A 14 14.24 -27.34 -12.38
N CYS A 15 14.40 -27.03 -11.09
CA CYS A 15 13.28 -26.79 -10.20
C CYS A 15 12.53 -25.58 -10.76
N SER A 16 11.67 -25.81 -11.73
CA SER A 16 10.57 -24.91 -12.03
C SER A 16 9.73 -24.86 -10.77
N LEU A 17 10.01 -23.88 -9.90
CA LEU A 17 9.08 -23.45 -8.87
C LEU A 17 7.82 -23.07 -9.63
N SER A 18 6.87 -23.99 -9.70
CA SER A 18 5.51 -23.69 -10.13
C SER A 18 4.95 -22.75 -9.07
N ALA A 19 5.24 -21.45 -9.19
CA ALA A 19 4.53 -20.44 -8.44
C ALA A 19 3.06 -20.60 -8.85
N GLN A 20 2.25 -21.17 -7.95
CA GLN A 20 0.83 -21.28 -8.20
C GLN A 20 0.28 -19.86 -8.33
N ALA A 21 -0.43 -19.59 -9.42
CA ALA A 21 -1.09 -18.33 -9.65
C ALA A 21 -2.07 -18.05 -8.51
N LEU A 22 -1.75 -17.09 -7.64
CA LEU A 22 -2.67 -16.59 -6.62
C LEU A 22 -3.88 -15.91 -7.27
N ASN A 23 -5.04 -16.04 -6.63
CA ASN A 23 -6.22 -15.23 -6.89
C ASN A 23 -6.18 -13.99 -5.98
N ILE A 24 -5.84 -12.86 -6.57
CA ILE A 24 -5.62 -11.59 -5.88
C ILE A 24 -6.82 -10.68 -6.11
N LEU A 25 -7.42 -10.23 -5.01
CA LEU A 25 -8.36 -9.11 -5.03
C LEU A 25 -7.58 -7.79 -4.87
N LEU A 26 -7.69 -6.88 -5.83
CA LEU A 26 -7.01 -5.60 -5.84
C LEU A 26 -7.99 -4.45 -5.56
N ASN A 27 -7.62 -3.55 -4.67
CA ASN A 27 -8.42 -2.38 -4.25
C ASN A 27 -7.49 -1.19 -3.94
N ASN A 28 -8.01 0.02 -3.72
CA ASN A 28 -7.28 1.19 -3.19
C ASN A 28 -8.29 2.22 -2.63
N ASP A 29 -7.79 3.39 -2.25
CA ASP A 29 -8.60 4.57 -1.95
C ASP A 29 -8.43 5.74 -2.92
N ASP A 30 -7.36 5.80 -3.72
CA ASP A 30 -7.24 6.83 -4.77
C ASP A 30 -8.36 6.71 -5.83
N GLY A 31 -8.88 5.49 -6.03
CA GLY A 31 -9.92 5.16 -7.00
C GLY A 31 -9.43 4.34 -8.21
N TRP A 32 -10.39 3.76 -8.93
CA TRP A 32 -10.17 2.76 -9.99
C TRP A 32 -9.47 3.31 -11.23
N ALA A 33 -9.50 4.63 -11.43
CA ALA A 33 -8.92 5.31 -12.58
C ALA A 33 -7.55 5.91 -12.25
N SER A 34 -7.05 5.74 -11.02
CA SER A 34 -5.68 6.09 -10.66
C SER A 34 -4.66 5.23 -11.41
N ALA A 35 -3.60 5.88 -11.91
CA ALA A 35 -2.49 5.22 -12.59
C ALA A 35 -1.84 4.11 -11.75
N ASN A 36 -1.68 4.33 -10.44
CA ASN A 36 -1.00 3.40 -9.53
C ASN A 36 -1.67 2.02 -9.48
N ILE A 37 -2.98 1.98 -9.25
CA ILE A 37 -3.72 0.71 -9.12
C ILE A 37 -3.84 0.00 -10.47
N ARG A 38 -3.98 0.75 -11.57
CA ARG A 38 -4.05 0.24 -12.94
C ARG A 38 -2.75 -0.43 -13.37
N GLU A 39 -1.63 0.18 -13.03
CA GLU A 39 -0.32 -0.37 -13.31
C GLU A 39 0.03 -1.57 -12.41
N THR A 40 -0.41 -1.53 -11.15
CA THR A 40 -0.29 -2.68 -10.23
C THR A 40 -1.08 -3.87 -10.71
N TYR A 41 -2.30 -3.65 -11.21
CA TYR A 41 -3.09 -4.69 -11.85
C TYR A 41 -2.34 -5.33 -13.02
N ARG A 42 -1.83 -4.51 -13.95
CA ARG A 42 -1.08 -4.99 -15.12
C ARG A 42 0.12 -5.84 -14.70
N LEU A 43 0.95 -5.35 -13.75
CA LEU A 43 2.15 -6.06 -13.32
C LEU A 43 1.85 -7.34 -12.53
N LEU A 44 0.79 -7.37 -11.71
CA LEU A 44 0.38 -8.60 -11.02
C LEU A 44 -0.10 -9.67 -12.03
N LYS A 45 -0.81 -9.25 -13.08
CA LYS A 45 -1.22 -10.14 -14.18
C LYS A 45 0.00 -10.66 -14.97
N GLU A 46 0.98 -9.79 -15.27
CA GLU A 46 2.23 -10.17 -15.94
C GLU A 46 3.09 -11.12 -15.11
N ALA A 47 3.05 -11.00 -13.78
CA ALA A 47 3.66 -11.94 -12.86
C ALA A 47 2.97 -13.32 -12.82
N GLY A 48 1.86 -13.50 -13.57
CA GLY A 48 1.15 -14.76 -13.71
C GLY A 48 0.03 -14.98 -12.69
N HIS A 49 -0.39 -13.96 -11.95
CA HIS A 49 -1.50 -14.06 -11.00
C HIS A 49 -2.87 -13.86 -11.67
N ASN A 50 -3.92 -14.42 -11.05
CA ASN A 50 -5.29 -14.07 -11.35
C ASN A 50 -5.65 -12.84 -10.53
N VAL A 51 -5.97 -11.72 -11.17
CA VAL A 51 -6.28 -10.47 -10.46
C VAL A 51 -7.69 -10.05 -10.80
N LEU A 52 -8.45 -9.68 -9.76
CA LEU A 52 -9.76 -9.04 -9.86
C LEU A 52 -9.64 -7.70 -9.13
N MET A 53 -9.83 -6.60 -9.84
CA MET A 53 -9.86 -5.27 -9.23
C MET A 53 -11.30 -4.85 -8.96
N VAL A 54 -11.57 -4.38 -7.75
CA VAL A 54 -12.80 -3.66 -7.40
C VAL A 54 -12.42 -2.48 -6.53
N ALA A 55 -12.49 -1.28 -7.07
CA ALA A 55 -12.03 -0.06 -6.41
C ALA A 55 -13.10 1.05 -6.44
N PRO A 56 -12.96 2.10 -5.60
CA PRO A 56 -13.87 3.23 -5.64
C PRO A 56 -13.91 3.93 -6.99
N VAL A 57 -15.06 4.46 -7.40
CA VAL A 57 -15.21 5.22 -8.66
C VAL A 57 -14.67 6.66 -8.58
N VAL A 58 -14.37 7.14 -7.37
CA VAL A 58 -13.79 8.45 -7.04
C VAL A 58 -12.78 8.29 -5.91
N ASP A 59 -11.88 9.27 -5.73
CA ASP A 59 -10.99 9.32 -4.56
C ASP A 59 -11.78 9.23 -3.25
N ASN A 60 -11.28 8.41 -2.35
CA ASN A 60 -11.80 8.13 -1.02
C ASN A 60 -10.66 8.14 0.01
N SER A 61 -9.66 9.00 -0.20
CA SER A 61 -8.62 9.27 0.79
C SER A 61 -9.23 9.69 2.13
N GLY A 62 -8.65 9.24 3.24
CA GLY A 62 -9.09 9.63 4.59
C GLY A 62 -10.39 8.97 5.09
N GLN A 63 -10.93 7.95 4.40
CA GLN A 63 -12.17 7.27 4.83
C GLN A 63 -11.95 6.23 5.94
N GLY A 64 -10.71 5.86 6.27
CA GLY A 64 -10.39 4.83 7.26
C GLY A 64 -11.14 3.52 7.00
N GLY A 65 -11.56 2.85 8.07
CA GLY A 65 -12.38 1.63 8.02
C GLY A 65 -13.87 1.84 7.75
N ARG A 66 -14.31 3.03 7.34
CA ARG A 66 -15.73 3.34 7.12
C ARG A 66 -16.27 2.50 5.95
N ALA A 67 -17.43 1.88 6.12
CA ALA A 67 -18.13 1.12 5.08
C ALA A 67 -19.42 1.84 4.65
N VAL A 68 -19.34 2.62 3.57
CA VAL A 68 -20.49 3.29 2.93
C VAL A 68 -20.78 2.64 1.59
N PHE A 69 -21.99 2.13 1.44
CA PHE A 69 -22.53 1.61 0.20
C PHE A 69 -23.34 2.70 -0.52
N SER A 70 -23.40 2.62 -1.85
CA SER A 70 -24.18 3.55 -2.66
C SER A 70 -25.66 3.49 -2.29
N THR A 71 -26.30 4.65 -2.17
CA THR A 71 -27.74 4.81 -1.92
C THR A 71 -28.55 5.03 -3.21
N SER A 72 -27.87 5.04 -4.36
CA SER A 72 -28.45 5.22 -5.69
C SER A 72 -28.00 4.07 -6.60
N PRO A 73 -28.85 3.58 -7.52
CA PRO A 73 -28.42 2.60 -8.52
C PRO A 73 -27.46 3.19 -9.56
N THR A 74 -27.36 4.53 -9.64
CA THR A 74 -26.53 5.26 -10.61
C THR A 74 -25.66 6.31 -9.94
N LEU A 75 -24.58 6.70 -10.62
CA LEU A 75 -23.68 7.76 -10.22
C LEU A 75 -24.37 9.13 -10.33
N LEU A 76 -24.38 9.89 -9.22
CA LEU A 76 -24.95 11.24 -9.20
C LEU A 76 -23.99 12.28 -9.80
N THR A 77 -22.69 12.02 -9.72
CA THR A 77 -21.61 12.81 -10.30
C THR A 77 -20.74 11.88 -11.17
N PRO A 78 -19.97 12.42 -12.13
CA PRO A 78 -18.98 11.63 -12.83
C PRO A 78 -17.97 11.00 -11.86
N GLY A 79 -17.39 9.87 -12.25
CA GLY A 79 -16.22 9.31 -11.60
C GLY A 79 -14.99 10.22 -11.72
N GLU A 80 -13.95 9.92 -10.95
CA GLU A 80 -12.68 10.66 -11.03
C GLU A 80 -12.13 10.63 -12.46
N PHE A 81 -11.46 11.71 -12.86
CA PHE A 81 -10.93 11.90 -14.22
C PHE A 81 -11.97 11.79 -15.33
N SER A 82 -13.27 11.95 -15.03
CA SER A 82 -14.38 11.67 -15.95
C SER A 82 -14.37 10.23 -16.49
N SER A 83 -13.76 9.29 -15.77
CA SER A 83 -13.62 7.88 -16.17
C SER A 83 -14.96 7.16 -16.35
N VAL A 84 -15.99 7.63 -15.65
CA VAL A 84 -17.37 7.13 -15.77
C VAL A 84 -18.33 8.32 -15.74
N PRO A 85 -19.28 8.46 -16.69
CA PRO A 85 -20.21 9.58 -16.71
C PRO A 85 -21.25 9.48 -15.58
N ALA A 86 -21.77 10.64 -15.15
CA ALA A 86 -22.96 10.67 -14.29
C ALA A 86 -24.14 9.95 -14.98
N GLY A 87 -24.98 9.28 -14.18
CA GLY A 87 -26.08 8.45 -14.66
C GLY A 87 -25.69 7.01 -15.03
N ALA A 88 -24.39 6.69 -15.14
CA ALA A 88 -23.92 5.31 -15.25
C ALA A 88 -24.27 4.51 -13.96
N PRO A 89 -24.31 3.17 -14.00
CA PRO A 89 -24.54 2.35 -12.82
C PRO A 89 -23.55 2.63 -11.68
N ALA A 90 -23.97 2.45 -10.43
CA ALA A 90 -23.11 2.60 -9.26
C ALA A 90 -22.05 1.49 -9.12
N LEU A 91 -22.21 0.38 -9.85
CA LEU A 91 -21.26 -0.72 -9.99
C LEU A 91 -21.14 -1.03 -11.47
N GLY A 92 -19.92 -1.04 -12.00
CA GLY A 92 -19.67 -1.38 -13.40
C GLY A 92 -18.27 -1.95 -13.61
N SER A 93 -18.04 -2.52 -14.77
CA SER A 93 -16.73 -3.04 -15.21
C SER A 93 -16.14 -2.20 -16.33
N ASP A 94 -14.82 -2.28 -16.47
CA ASP A 94 -14.11 -1.79 -17.63
C ASP A 94 -14.59 -2.51 -18.89
N PRO A 95 -14.96 -1.79 -19.96
CA PRO A 95 -15.43 -2.42 -21.20
C PRO A 95 -14.34 -3.24 -21.90
N SER A 96 -13.06 -2.98 -21.61
CA SER A 96 -11.92 -3.69 -22.18
C SER A 96 -11.41 -4.84 -21.30
N ASP A 97 -11.78 -4.87 -20.02
CA ASP A 97 -11.38 -5.93 -19.09
C ASP A 97 -12.45 -6.23 -18.02
N SER A 98 -13.09 -7.39 -18.18
CA SER A 98 -14.11 -7.91 -17.25
C SER A 98 -13.64 -8.19 -15.81
N HIS A 99 -12.34 -8.09 -15.53
CA HIS A 99 -11.76 -8.26 -14.20
C HIS A 99 -11.43 -6.92 -13.52
N MET A 100 -11.81 -5.79 -14.11
CA MET A 100 -11.63 -4.46 -13.53
C MET A 100 -12.98 -3.81 -13.29
N TRP A 101 -13.31 -3.54 -12.03
CA TRP A 101 -14.60 -2.99 -11.62
C TRP A 101 -14.42 -1.72 -10.79
N TYR A 102 -15.38 -0.81 -10.94
CA TYR A 102 -15.56 0.33 -10.05
C TYR A 102 -16.83 0.16 -9.21
N TYR A 103 -16.82 0.70 -8.01
CA TYR A 103 -18.02 0.83 -7.18
C TYR A 103 -18.12 2.22 -6.55
N ASN A 104 -19.33 2.78 -6.48
CA ASN A 104 -19.60 4.03 -5.80
C ASN A 104 -19.77 3.81 -4.28
N GLY A 105 -18.64 3.61 -3.61
CA GLY A 105 -18.59 3.46 -2.16
C GLY A 105 -17.15 3.53 -1.64
N THR A 106 -17.02 3.51 -0.32
CA THR A 106 -15.71 3.51 0.36
C THR A 106 -14.88 2.26 0.01
N PRO A 107 -13.55 2.28 0.20
CA PRO A 107 -12.67 1.13 -0.04
C PRO A 107 -13.09 -0.15 0.71
N ALA A 108 -13.54 -0.01 1.96
CA ALA A 108 -14.09 -1.13 2.73
C ALA A 108 -15.36 -1.71 2.09
N ALA A 109 -16.29 -0.85 1.65
CA ALA A 109 -17.48 -1.27 0.92
C ALA A 109 -17.15 -1.95 -0.42
N CYS A 110 -16.16 -1.42 -1.18
CA CYS A 110 -15.67 -2.05 -2.41
C CYS A 110 -15.17 -3.47 -2.14
N THR A 111 -14.47 -3.69 -1.02
CA THR A 111 -14.02 -5.03 -0.60
C THR A 111 -15.19 -5.98 -0.36
N PHE A 112 -16.24 -5.54 0.35
CA PHE A 112 -17.43 -6.37 0.57
C PHE A 112 -18.20 -6.66 -0.73
N VAL A 113 -18.40 -5.64 -1.57
CA VAL A 113 -19.03 -5.82 -2.89
C VAL A 113 -18.21 -6.77 -3.76
N ALA A 114 -16.88 -6.70 -3.70
CA ALA A 114 -16.02 -7.61 -4.40
C ALA A 114 -16.24 -9.05 -3.95
N LEU A 115 -16.15 -9.31 -2.65
CA LEU A 115 -16.25 -10.66 -2.08
C LEU A 115 -17.64 -11.27 -2.27
N ASP A 116 -18.70 -10.50 -2.02
CA ASP A 116 -20.06 -11.03 -1.93
C ASP A 116 -20.82 -10.96 -3.28
N HIS A 117 -20.42 -10.07 -4.20
CA HIS A 117 -21.12 -9.86 -5.46
C HIS A 117 -20.25 -10.14 -6.69
N VAL A 118 -19.08 -9.51 -6.81
CA VAL A 118 -18.28 -9.55 -8.06
C VAL A 118 -17.54 -10.88 -8.21
N LEU A 119 -16.82 -11.30 -7.17
CA LEU A 119 -15.98 -12.50 -7.17
C LEU A 119 -16.77 -13.77 -7.55
N PRO A 120 -17.96 -14.07 -6.99
CA PRO A 120 -18.72 -15.25 -7.38
C PRO A 120 -19.18 -15.24 -8.86
N ARG A 121 -19.22 -14.07 -9.50
CA ARG A 121 -19.61 -13.90 -10.92
C ARG A 121 -18.42 -14.02 -11.86
N VAL A 122 -17.27 -13.46 -11.47
CA VAL A 122 -16.05 -13.48 -12.27
C VAL A 122 -15.30 -14.81 -12.09
N TRP A 123 -15.23 -15.31 -10.86
CA TRP A 123 -14.56 -16.55 -10.47
C TRP A 123 -15.52 -17.50 -9.72
N PRO A 124 -16.47 -18.15 -10.42
CA PRO A 124 -17.51 -18.97 -9.77
C PRO A 124 -16.98 -20.19 -9.00
N ASN A 125 -15.74 -20.62 -9.28
CA ASN A 125 -15.08 -21.74 -8.60
C ASN A 125 -14.12 -21.30 -7.47
N VAL A 126 -14.04 -20.00 -7.19
CA VAL A 126 -13.21 -19.43 -6.12
C VAL A 126 -14.16 -18.98 -5.01
N THR A 127 -14.00 -19.52 -3.80
CA THR A 127 -14.83 -19.15 -2.64
C THR A 127 -14.31 -17.93 -1.89
N ALA A 128 -13.00 -17.70 -1.94
CA ALA A 128 -12.32 -16.55 -1.38
C ALA A 128 -11.02 -16.29 -2.16
N PRO A 129 -10.58 -15.03 -2.29
CA PRO A 129 -9.27 -14.74 -2.86
C PRO A 129 -8.17 -15.21 -1.91
N ASP A 130 -7.01 -15.55 -2.45
CA ASP A 130 -5.84 -15.96 -1.67
C ASP A 130 -5.22 -14.78 -0.91
N LEU A 131 -5.36 -13.58 -1.48
CA LEU A 131 -4.79 -12.34 -0.97
C LEU A 131 -5.61 -11.14 -1.43
N LEU A 132 -5.81 -10.16 -0.55
CA LEU A 132 -6.17 -8.80 -0.93
C LEU A 132 -4.91 -7.92 -0.98
N VAL A 133 -4.72 -7.18 -2.06
CA VAL A 133 -3.70 -6.12 -2.16
C VAL A 133 -4.42 -4.79 -2.26
N ALA A 134 -4.10 -3.85 -1.37
CA ALA A 134 -4.65 -2.49 -1.39
C ALA A 134 -3.56 -1.48 -1.77
N GLY A 135 -3.84 -0.61 -2.73
CA GLY A 135 -2.93 0.42 -3.23
C GLY A 135 -2.17 0.00 -4.51
N PRO A 136 -0.97 0.56 -4.75
CA PRO A 136 -0.25 1.48 -3.88
C PRO A 136 -0.92 2.86 -3.82
N ASN A 137 -1.23 3.31 -2.61
CA ASN A 137 -1.74 4.66 -2.34
C ASN A 137 -0.78 5.72 -2.88
N VAL A 138 -1.30 6.81 -3.42
CA VAL A 138 -0.51 8.00 -3.75
C VAL A 138 -0.21 8.76 -2.45
N GLY A 139 1.04 8.72 -1.99
CA GLY A 139 1.44 9.29 -0.71
C GLY A 139 1.63 8.25 0.38
N GLN A 140 2.03 8.72 1.56
CA GLN A 140 2.46 7.90 2.70
C GLN A 140 1.33 7.68 3.71
N ASN A 141 1.19 6.44 4.19
CA ASN A 141 0.32 6.07 5.31
C ASN A 141 1.18 5.56 6.49
N LEU A 142 2.06 6.43 7.01
CA LEU A 142 3.01 6.09 8.07
C LEU A 142 2.43 6.40 9.45
N GLY A 143 2.68 5.51 10.40
CA GLY A 143 2.32 5.77 11.79
C GLY A 143 0.92 5.30 12.16
N SER A 144 0.71 5.08 13.45
CA SER A 144 -0.55 4.52 13.97
C SER A 144 -1.77 5.41 13.72
N PHE A 145 -1.61 6.74 13.68
CA PHE A 145 -2.70 7.67 13.37
C PHE A 145 -3.18 7.53 11.90
N LEU A 146 -2.28 7.65 10.92
CA LEU A 146 -2.62 7.56 9.50
C LEU A 146 -3.11 6.20 9.09
N TYR A 147 -2.53 5.18 9.70
CA TYR A 147 -3.01 3.82 9.56
C TYR A 147 -4.53 3.71 9.84
N THR A 148 -5.09 4.42 10.83
CA THR A 148 -6.55 4.41 11.09
C THR A 148 -7.38 5.31 10.17
N LEU A 149 -6.76 6.33 9.58
CA LEU A 149 -7.39 7.28 8.67
C LEU A 149 -7.39 6.80 7.20
N SER A 150 -6.44 5.94 6.84
CA SER A 150 -6.21 5.47 5.46
C SER A 150 -7.36 4.60 4.94
N GLY A 151 -7.89 4.94 3.76
CA GLY A 151 -8.85 4.11 3.07
C GLY A 151 -8.21 2.86 2.45
N THR A 152 -6.95 2.97 2.00
CA THR A 152 -6.11 1.83 1.58
C THR A 152 -6.02 0.80 2.72
N MET A 153 -5.78 1.23 3.96
CA MET A 153 -5.84 0.33 5.12
C MET A 153 -7.26 -0.18 5.39
N GLY A 154 -8.28 0.68 5.23
CA GLY A 154 -9.70 0.32 5.34
C GLY A 154 -10.12 -0.87 4.48
N ALA A 155 -9.62 -0.96 3.24
CA ALA A 155 -9.82 -2.13 2.38
C ALA A 155 -9.21 -3.41 2.99
N THR A 156 -8.00 -3.33 3.55
CA THR A 156 -7.35 -4.47 4.21
C THR A 156 -8.08 -4.93 5.47
N TYR A 157 -8.62 -4.02 6.28
CA TYR A 157 -9.44 -4.38 7.45
C TYR A 157 -10.67 -5.17 7.06
N ALA A 158 -11.37 -4.73 6.01
CA ALA A 158 -12.55 -5.41 5.51
C ALA A 158 -12.22 -6.84 5.06
N ALA A 159 -11.08 -7.06 4.38
CA ALA A 159 -10.63 -8.39 3.98
C ALA A 159 -10.21 -9.27 5.18
N VAL A 160 -9.36 -8.74 6.07
CA VAL A 160 -8.88 -9.49 7.24
C VAL A 160 -10.04 -9.91 8.14
N GLY A 161 -11.04 -9.04 8.33
CA GLY A 161 -12.28 -9.36 9.05
C GLY A 161 -13.12 -10.46 8.40
N ARG A 162 -12.91 -10.74 7.11
CA ARG A 162 -13.52 -11.84 6.36
C ARG A 162 -12.61 -13.07 6.25
N GLY A 163 -11.49 -13.09 6.97
CA GLY A 163 -10.51 -14.18 6.96
C GLY A 163 -9.61 -14.20 5.72
N VAL A 164 -9.61 -13.14 4.92
CA VAL A 164 -8.76 -12.98 3.74
C VAL A 164 -7.46 -12.29 4.16
N PRO A 165 -6.27 -12.90 3.95
CA PRO A 165 -5.00 -12.22 4.15
C PRO A 165 -4.91 -10.95 3.29
N ALA A 166 -4.32 -9.87 3.82
CA ALA A 166 -4.27 -8.61 3.10
C ALA A 166 -2.93 -7.88 3.27
N ILE A 167 -2.52 -7.16 2.23
CA ILE A 167 -1.36 -6.27 2.21
C ILE A 167 -1.83 -4.89 1.75
N ALA A 168 -1.41 -3.84 2.46
CA ALA A 168 -1.53 -2.46 2.01
C ALA A 168 -0.17 -1.96 1.55
N VAL A 169 -0.13 -1.26 0.43
CA VAL A 169 1.06 -0.61 -0.09
C VAL A 169 0.79 0.88 -0.23
N SER A 170 1.77 1.71 0.10
CA SER A 170 1.69 3.17 -0.03
C SER A 170 3.03 3.68 -0.49
N ALA A 171 3.02 4.57 -1.47
CA ALA A 171 4.24 5.07 -2.08
C ALA A 171 4.10 6.55 -2.42
N SER A 172 5.11 7.33 -2.06
CA SER A 172 5.13 8.77 -2.31
C SER A 172 6.00 9.08 -3.52
N SER A 173 5.43 9.84 -4.46
CA SER A 173 6.11 10.42 -5.61
C SER A 173 5.71 11.87 -5.80
N VAL A 174 6.55 12.64 -6.48
CA VAL A 174 6.19 13.99 -6.94
C VAL A 174 5.07 13.89 -7.98
N GLY A 175 4.09 14.80 -7.94
CA GLY A 175 3.06 14.94 -8.98
C GLY A 175 1.66 14.41 -8.64
N GLY A 176 1.46 13.85 -7.43
CA GLY A 176 0.14 13.50 -6.94
C GLY A 176 -0.60 12.42 -7.76
N GLN A 177 -1.91 12.34 -7.56
CA GLN A 177 -2.77 11.35 -8.21
C GLN A 177 -3.01 11.74 -9.67
N ARG A 178 -2.95 10.75 -10.56
CA ARG A 178 -3.04 10.95 -12.02
C ARG A 178 -3.92 9.88 -12.65
N SER A 179 -4.57 10.25 -13.76
CA SER A 179 -5.35 9.32 -14.59
C SER A 179 -4.46 8.25 -15.22
N TRP A 180 -4.98 7.03 -15.27
CA TRP A 180 -4.35 5.88 -15.95
C TRP A 180 -4.13 6.10 -17.45
N GLU A 181 -4.84 7.02 -18.08
CA GLU A 181 -4.66 7.36 -19.51
C GLU A 181 -3.29 8.01 -19.78
N TRP A 182 -2.60 8.47 -18.74
CA TRP A 182 -1.28 9.10 -18.82
C TRP A 182 -0.13 8.11 -18.52
N LEU A 183 -0.44 6.82 -18.34
CA LEU A 183 0.58 5.77 -18.20
C LEU A 183 1.49 5.72 -19.44
N ASN A 184 2.76 5.34 -19.23
CA ASN A 184 3.82 5.22 -20.26
C ASN A 184 4.36 6.52 -20.87
N GLN A 185 4.01 7.69 -20.34
CA GLN A 185 4.84 8.87 -20.58
C GLN A 185 6.10 8.71 -19.73
N THR A 186 7.25 8.49 -20.38
CA THR A 186 8.54 8.63 -19.68
C THR A 186 8.55 10.00 -19.04
N THR A 187 9.06 10.10 -17.81
CA THR A 187 9.30 11.43 -17.21
C THR A 187 10.15 12.27 -18.14
N GLU A 188 10.17 13.60 -17.98
CA GLU A 188 11.06 14.47 -18.76
C GLU A 188 12.54 14.04 -18.65
N SER A 189 12.90 13.31 -17.59
CA SER A 189 14.21 12.69 -17.35
C SER A 189 14.44 11.32 -18.02
N GLY A 190 13.47 10.77 -18.75
CA GLY A 190 13.58 9.50 -19.49
C GLY A 190 13.32 8.24 -18.67
N TRP A 191 12.79 8.34 -17.45
CA TRP A 191 12.54 7.21 -16.55
C TRP A 191 11.11 6.65 -16.66
N PRO A 192 10.88 5.39 -16.22
CA PRO A 192 9.53 4.83 -16.13
C PRO A 192 8.61 5.71 -15.29
N ASP A 193 7.33 5.72 -15.64
CA ASP A 193 6.31 6.49 -14.94
C ASP A 193 6.30 6.14 -13.43
N PRO A 194 6.11 7.12 -12.51
CA PRO A 194 6.01 6.87 -11.07
C PRO A 194 5.06 5.73 -10.68
N ALA A 195 3.93 5.57 -11.39
CA ALA A 195 2.99 4.48 -11.16
C ALA A 195 3.61 3.12 -11.49
N THR A 196 4.43 3.03 -12.54
CA THR A 196 5.20 1.82 -12.90
C THR A 196 6.21 1.49 -11.82
N LEU A 197 6.86 2.49 -11.22
CA LEU A 197 7.77 2.27 -10.11
C LEU A 197 7.02 1.73 -8.89
N HIS A 198 5.94 2.40 -8.47
CA HIS A 198 5.15 1.96 -7.31
C HIS A 198 4.57 0.56 -7.49
N ALA A 199 4.01 0.28 -8.67
CA ALA A 199 3.49 -1.04 -9.00
C ALA A 199 4.59 -2.11 -8.99
N ARG A 200 5.80 -1.81 -9.49
CA ARG A 200 6.94 -2.72 -9.40
C ARG A 200 7.29 -3.04 -7.95
N LEU A 201 7.32 -2.07 -7.03
CA LEU A 201 7.52 -2.37 -5.60
C LEU A 201 6.40 -3.25 -5.04
N THR A 202 5.14 -3.00 -5.41
CA THR A 202 4.01 -3.81 -4.94
C THR A 202 4.11 -5.26 -5.38
N VAL A 203 4.50 -5.51 -6.63
CA VAL A 203 4.63 -6.88 -7.18
C VAL A 203 5.95 -7.53 -6.75
N SER A 204 6.98 -6.74 -6.51
CA SER A 204 8.33 -7.20 -6.19
C SER A 204 8.53 -7.39 -4.70
N VAL A 205 8.77 -8.64 -4.31
CA VAL A 205 9.67 -8.92 -3.17
C VAL A 205 11.02 -9.50 -3.65
N ASN A 206 11.31 -9.49 -4.97
CA ASN A 206 12.49 -10.16 -5.55
C ASN A 206 12.97 -9.63 -6.94
N PHE A 207 12.58 -8.44 -7.37
CA PHE A 207 13.11 -7.77 -8.57
C PHE A 207 13.75 -6.41 -8.24
N PRO A 208 14.98 -6.13 -8.72
CA PRO A 208 15.70 -4.90 -8.43
C PRO A 208 15.46 -3.79 -9.47
N THR A 209 15.71 -2.55 -9.04
CA THR A 209 15.92 -1.30 -9.79
C THR A 209 14.69 -0.42 -10.07
N ILE A 210 14.60 0.65 -9.28
CA ILE A 210 13.67 1.78 -9.25
C ILE A 210 14.49 3.02 -9.56
N THR A 211 14.79 3.33 -10.80
CA THR A 211 15.50 4.59 -11.06
C THR A 211 14.63 5.77 -10.62
N SER A 212 15.12 6.46 -9.61
CA SER A 212 14.44 7.60 -8.98
C SER A 212 14.06 8.67 -9.99
N LEU A 213 13.04 9.46 -9.66
CA LEU A 213 12.54 10.54 -10.51
C LEU A 213 13.39 11.82 -10.37
N THR A 214 14.21 11.93 -9.33
CA THR A 214 15.05 13.11 -9.02
C THR A 214 16.36 12.81 -8.27
N ASN A 215 16.55 11.58 -7.79
CA ASN A 215 17.71 11.17 -6.98
C ASN A 215 18.09 9.71 -7.24
N ASP A 216 18.95 9.49 -8.23
CA ASP A 216 19.41 8.18 -8.70
C ASP A 216 20.11 7.31 -7.62
N SER A 217 20.25 7.81 -6.39
CA SER A 217 20.78 7.04 -5.27
C SER A 217 19.76 6.12 -4.60
N CYS A 218 18.45 6.31 -4.84
CA CYS A 218 17.40 5.54 -4.14
C CYS A 218 16.58 4.67 -5.08
N VAL A 219 17.20 3.57 -5.51
CA VAL A 219 16.63 2.72 -6.57
C VAL A 219 16.30 1.31 -6.15
N ASP A 220 16.61 0.92 -4.93
CA ASP A 220 16.20 -0.38 -4.42
C ASP A 220 16.20 -0.24 -2.90
N PRO A 221 15.21 0.48 -2.34
CA PRO A 221 15.19 0.76 -0.92
C PRO A 221 15.09 -0.58 -0.17
N PRO A 222 16.04 -0.91 0.72
CA PRO A 222 15.92 -2.12 1.52
C PRO A 222 14.64 -2.06 2.35
N PHE A 223 13.93 -3.19 2.40
CA PHE A 223 12.82 -3.37 3.32
C PHE A 223 13.35 -3.56 4.74
N VAL A 224 12.78 -2.84 5.69
CA VAL A 224 13.13 -2.91 7.11
C VAL A 224 11.88 -3.26 7.90
N LEU A 225 11.99 -4.25 8.79
CA LEU A 225 10.90 -4.60 9.69
C LEU A 225 10.72 -3.49 10.73
N THR A 226 9.50 -2.95 10.82
CA THR A 226 9.16 -1.78 11.65
C THR A 226 7.92 -2.04 12.50
N ARG A 227 7.60 -1.07 13.36
CA ARG A 227 6.30 -0.96 14.03
C ARG A 227 5.67 0.40 13.69
N LEU A 228 4.33 0.46 13.66
CA LEU A 228 3.58 1.69 13.31
C LEU A 228 3.93 2.87 14.24
N SER A 229 3.95 2.65 15.55
CA SER A 229 4.20 3.71 16.56
C SER A 229 5.69 4.01 16.75
N GLY A 230 6.01 5.22 17.23
CA GLY A 230 7.39 5.61 17.53
C GLY A 230 8.09 6.35 16.40
N GLY A 231 9.27 6.91 16.70
CA GLY A 231 10.18 7.40 15.68
C GLY A 231 9.65 8.60 14.90
N GLY A 232 8.89 9.51 15.54
CA GLY A 232 8.40 10.72 14.88
C GLY A 232 7.05 10.55 14.18
N ALA A 233 6.22 9.59 14.60
CA ALA A 233 4.85 9.47 14.13
C ALA A 233 4.05 10.77 14.38
N LEU A 234 3.25 11.17 13.39
CA LEU A 234 2.56 12.46 13.35
C LEU A 234 1.04 12.29 13.44
N SER A 235 0.38 13.24 14.11
CA SER A 235 -1.07 13.44 14.15
C SER A 235 -1.41 14.75 13.46
N ASP A 236 -2.68 14.96 13.14
CA ASP A 236 -3.15 16.24 12.64
C ASP A 236 -3.32 17.27 13.77
N ILE A 237 -2.93 18.52 13.49
CA ILE A 237 -3.33 19.73 14.21
C ILE A 237 -4.18 20.61 13.29
N ALA A 238 -5.25 21.19 13.83
CA ALA A 238 -6.06 22.17 13.10
C ALA A 238 -5.30 23.50 13.00
N VAL A 239 -4.98 23.92 11.78
CA VAL A 239 -4.31 25.20 11.47
C VAL A 239 -5.35 26.16 10.90
N TYR A 240 -5.70 27.16 11.69
CA TYR A 240 -6.65 28.21 11.28
C TYR A 240 -5.94 29.32 10.50
N ASN A 241 -6.51 29.74 9.37
CA ASN A 241 -6.07 30.89 8.60
C ASN A 241 -7.06 32.04 8.78
N GLU A 242 -6.68 33.05 9.57
CA GLU A 242 -7.49 34.25 9.88
C GLU A 242 -8.00 34.99 8.64
N SER A 243 -7.21 35.06 7.56
CA SER A 243 -7.59 35.78 6.35
C SER A 243 -8.66 35.05 5.54
N THR A 244 -8.58 33.73 5.47
CA THR A 244 -9.56 32.91 4.74
C THR A 244 -10.73 32.45 5.61
N GLN A 245 -10.58 32.53 6.93
CA GLN A 245 -11.48 31.93 7.93
C GLN A 245 -11.67 30.42 7.77
N LEU A 246 -10.69 29.74 7.17
CA LEU A 246 -10.71 28.30 6.94
C LEU A 246 -9.67 27.58 7.79
N PHE A 247 -9.96 26.32 8.11
CA PHE A 247 -9.01 25.39 8.69
C PHE A 247 -8.36 24.55 7.59
N ARG A 248 -7.08 24.29 7.77
CA ARG A 248 -6.37 23.19 7.13
C ARG A 248 -5.75 22.31 8.20
N TYR A 249 -5.34 21.10 7.84
CA TYR A 249 -4.53 20.29 8.74
C TYR A 249 -3.07 20.77 8.71
N GLY A 250 -2.33 20.42 9.76
CA GLY A 250 -0.87 20.43 9.80
C GLY A 250 -0.40 19.27 10.66
N ASP A 251 0.90 19.03 10.74
CA ASP A 251 1.43 17.92 11.51
C ASP A 251 1.84 18.32 12.93
N ILE A 252 1.52 17.47 13.90
CA ILE A 252 2.01 17.56 15.27
C ILE A 252 2.51 16.18 15.76
N ALA A 253 3.70 16.17 16.34
CA ALA A 253 4.19 15.01 17.09
C ALA A 253 3.44 14.96 18.44
N GLY A 254 2.69 13.88 18.67
CA GLY A 254 1.93 13.67 19.89
C GLY A 254 2.55 12.55 20.73
N PRO A 255 2.68 12.69 22.06
CA PRO A 255 3.29 11.67 22.91
C PRO A 255 2.57 10.32 22.83
N GLY A 256 1.26 10.31 22.53
CA GLY A 256 0.50 9.07 22.36
C GLY A 256 0.90 8.25 21.14
N LEU A 257 1.53 8.85 20.12
CA LEU A 257 1.95 8.14 18.91
C LEU A 257 3.36 7.52 19.04
N ASP A 258 4.16 8.00 19.98
CA ASP A 258 5.53 7.50 20.19
C ASP A 258 5.60 6.31 21.16
N VAL A 259 4.55 6.10 21.96
CA VAL A 259 4.50 5.03 22.96
C VAL A 259 4.30 3.66 22.30
N CYS A 260 5.14 2.70 22.67
CA CYS A 260 4.87 1.29 22.39
C CYS A 260 3.77 0.78 23.31
N ILE A 261 2.52 0.79 22.85
CA ILE A 261 1.42 0.21 23.61
C ILE A 261 1.44 -1.32 23.47
N ASN A 262 1.69 -1.80 22.25
CA ASN A 262 1.42 -3.18 21.83
C ASN A 262 2.37 -3.59 20.69
N GLY A 263 2.75 -4.87 20.64
CA GLY A 263 3.63 -5.44 19.62
C GLY A 263 5.09 -5.60 20.06
N ASP A 264 6.02 -5.54 19.10
CA ASP A 264 7.46 -5.70 19.37
C ASP A 264 8.13 -4.33 19.47
N CYS A 265 8.39 -3.91 20.70
CA CYS A 265 8.98 -2.60 20.99
C CYS A 265 10.48 -2.52 20.68
N SER A 266 11.13 -3.62 20.30
CA SER A 266 12.52 -3.59 19.84
C SER A 266 12.66 -3.04 18.42
N LEU A 267 11.56 -2.95 17.66
CA LEU A 267 11.54 -2.44 16.30
C LEU A 267 11.43 -0.90 16.26
N PRO A 268 12.08 -0.24 15.28
CA PRO A 268 11.97 1.20 15.05
C PRO A 268 10.60 1.57 14.48
N GLY A 269 10.23 2.85 14.66
CA GLY A 269 9.02 3.42 14.07
C GLY A 269 9.13 3.57 12.54
N GLU A 270 8.02 3.41 11.82
CA GLU A 270 7.99 3.54 10.36
C GLU A 270 8.50 4.90 9.88
N THR A 271 8.03 5.99 10.52
CA THR A 271 8.39 7.36 10.13
C THR A 271 9.89 7.57 10.19
N GLU A 272 10.54 7.15 11.28
CA GLU A 272 12.00 7.25 11.42
C GLU A 272 12.73 6.49 10.31
N VAL A 273 12.28 5.29 9.97
CA VAL A 273 12.91 4.47 8.93
C VAL A 273 12.78 5.13 7.57
N VAL A 274 11.59 5.57 7.18
CA VAL A 274 11.36 6.21 5.87
C VAL A 274 12.05 7.56 5.78
N GLU A 275 12.08 8.36 6.85
CA GLU A 275 12.77 9.66 6.87
C GLU A 275 14.30 9.54 6.89
N SER A 276 14.84 8.39 7.30
CA SER A 276 16.29 8.15 7.31
C SER A 276 16.92 7.98 5.93
N GLY A 277 16.12 8.09 4.86
CA GLY A 277 16.55 8.07 3.47
C GLY A 277 15.95 6.91 2.69
N CYS A 278 16.73 6.34 1.77
CA CYS A 278 16.25 5.30 0.86
C CYS A 278 15.96 3.98 1.57
N ARG A 279 14.76 3.82 2.15
CA ARG A 279 14.31 2.60 2.84
C ARG A 279 12.80 2.43 2.72
N SER A 280 12.35 1.19 2.79
CA SER A 280 10.94 0.84 2.82
C SER A 280 10.61 0.25 4.19
N ALA A 281 9.63 0.83 4.89
CA ALA A 281 9.15 0.27 6.15
C ALA A 281 8.16 -0.86 5.89
N VAL A 282 8.26 -1.94 6.67
CA VAL A 282 7.33 -3.07 6.65
C VAL A 282 6.86 -3.34 8.06
N SER A 283 5.60 -3.03 8.35
CA SER A 283 4.99 -3.31 9.65
C SER A 283 3.96 -4.42 9.56
N VAL A 284 4.04 -5.39 10.47
CA VAL A 284 3.01 -6.42 10.64
C VAL A 284 2.08 -6.02 11.77
N PHE A 285 0.80 -5.85 11.45
CA PHE A 285 -0.24 -5.46 12.39
C PHE A 285 -1.34 -6.53 12.51
N THR A 286 -2.23 -6.35 13.48
CA THR A 286 -3.49 -7.07 13.62
C THR A 286 -4.62 -6.05 13.80
N VAL A 287 -5.84 -6.42 13.40
CA VAL A 287 -7.05 -5.64 13.69
C VAL A 287 -7.55 -5.85 15.13
N ASP A 288 -6.97 -6.82 15.83
CA ASP A 288 -7.22 -7.10 17.24
C ASP A 288 -6.23 -6.33 18.12
N TYR A 289 -6.53 -5.04 18.32
CA TYR A 289 -5.59 -4.06 18.85
C TYR A 289 -5.10 -4.34 20.27
N ASP A 290 -5.85 -5.07 21.09
CA ASP A 290 -5.49 -5.46 22.45
C ASP A 290 -4.81 -6.84 22.54
N ALA A 291 -4.72 -7.58 21.42
CA ALA A 291 -4.00 -8.85 21.30
C ALA A 291 -2.99 -8.86 20.13
N PRO A 292 -2.03 -7.92 20.09
CA PRO A 292 -1.08 -7.75 18.98
C PRO A 292 -0.10 -8.91 18.78
N VAL A 293 0.16 -9.70 19.83
CA VAL A 293 1.17 -10.76 19.82
C VAL A 293 0.44 -12.10 19.77
N GLY A 294 0.46 -12.71 18.60
CA GLY A 294 -0.13 -14.02 18.36
C GLY A 294 0.64 -14.80 17.31
N LYS A 295 0.40 -16.12 17.27
CA LYS A 295 1.05 -17.06 16.36
C LYS A 295 1.00 -16.58 14.89
N ASN A 296 -0.10 -15.95 14.48
CA ASN A 296 -0.27 -15.44 13.11
C ASN A 296 0.72 -14.30 12.80
N ALA A 297 0.80 -13.27 13.64
CA ALA A 297 1.74 -12.17 13.46
C ALA A 297 3.20 -12.64 13.47
N THR A 298 3.56 -13.54 14.40
CA THR A 298 4.90 -14.16 14.44
C THR A 298 5.20 -14.96 13.17
N SER A 299 4.22 -15.74 12.68
CA SER A 299 4.37 -16.52 11.45
C SER A 299 4.54 -15.64 10.22
N VAL A 300 3.81 -14.52 10.13
CA VAL A 300 3.96 -13.55 9.04
C VAL A 300 5.36 -12.93 9.09
N ARG A 301 5.80 -12.44 10.26
CA ARG A 301 7.16 -11.90 10.42
C ARG A 301 8.25 -12.92 10.06
N HIS A 302 8.08 -14.17 10.46
CA HIS A 302 9.03 -15.24 10.11
C HIS A 302 9.09 -15.49 8.59
N LYS A 303 7.95 -15.46 7.89
CA LYS A 303 7.88 -15.57 6.43
C LYS A 303 8.51 -14.36 5.73
N LEU A 304 8.43 -13.17 6.32
CA LEU A 304 9.04 -11.95 5.79
C LEU A 304 10.54 -11.84 6.07
N ALA A 305 11.07 -12.57 7.07
CA ALA A 305 12.46 -12.46 7.51
C ALA A 305 13.53 -12.59 6.39
N PRO A 306 13.36 -13.42 5.34
CA PRO A 306 14.32 -13.46 4.22
C PRO A 306 14.32 -12.19 3.34
N LEU A 307 13.27 -11.37 3.44
CA LEU A 307 12.98 -10.24 2.56
C LEU A 307 13.22 -8.88 3.24
N VAL A 308 13.27 -8.86 4.58
CA VAL A 308 13.39 -7.64 5.39
C VAL A 308 14.64 -7.68 6.26
N GLN A 309 15.25 -6.52 6.48
CA GLN A 309 16.31 -6.34 7.46
C GLN A 309 15.72 -6.28 8.88
N ASP A 310 16.45 -6.81 9.86
CA ASP A 310 16.07 -6.73 11.26
C ASP A 310 16.11 -5.28 11.76
N GLY A 311 14.93 -4.73 12.03
CA GLY A 311 14.73 -3.39 12.57
C GLY A 311 15.46 -3.16 13.90
N ALA A 312 15.60 -4.19 14.75
CA ALA A 312 16.18 -4.03 16.08
C ALA A 312 17.65 -3.60 16.05
N ALA A 313 18.38 -3.98 15.00
CA ALA A 313 19.76 -3.55 14.78
C ALA A 313 19.89 -2.03 14.53
N PHE A 314 18.79 -1.34 14.16
CA PHE A 314 18.78 0.10 13.92
C PHE A 314 18.65 0.93 15.21
N VAL A 315 18.04 0.36 16.26
CA VAL A 315 17.87 1.04 17.57
C VAL A 315 19.22 1.25 18.28
N GLY A 316 20.23 0.41 17.97
CA GLY A 316 21.55 0.42 18.61
C GLY A 316 22.49 1.59 18.28
N LYS A 317 22.08 2.58 17.47
CA LYS A 317 22.94 3.75 17.11
C LYS A 317 22.48 5.09 17.69
N ARG A 318 21.36 5.14 18.42
CA ARG A 318 21.00 6.29 19.25
C ARG A 318 20.53 5.78 20.62
N GLY A 319 21.52 5.42 21.45
CA GLY A 319 21.28 5.28 22.87
C GLY A 319 20.72 6.58 23.43
N VAL A 320 19.61 6.45 24.15
CA VAL A 320 19.25 7.23 25.34
C VAL A 320 19.80 8.66 25.37
N ASP A 321 19.26 9.55 24.55
CA ASP A 321 19.28 10.99 24.84
C ASP A 321 17.83 11.49 24.76
N ALA A 322 17.09 11.21 25.83
CA ALA A 322 15.82 11.86 26.15
C ALA A 322 16.03 13.34 26.57
N SER A 323 16.94 14.05 25.89
CA SER A 323 17.24 15.46 26.11
C SER A 323 17.68 16.18 24.83
N ALA A 324 17.23 15.73 23.65
CA ALA A 324 17.27 16.58 22.46
C ALA A 324 16.14 17.61 22.59
N GLY A 325 16.52 18.82 23.05
CA GLY A 325 15.62 19.89 23.40
C GLY A 325 14.56 20.17 22.35
N SER A 326 13.39 20.57 22.86
CA SER A 326 12.31 21.26 22.15
C SER A 326 12.86 22.18 21.05
N LYS A 327 13.03 21.62 19.85
CA LYS A 327 13.08 22.40 18.63
C LYS A 327 11.64 22.80 18.44
N ARG A 328 11.37 24.09 18.65
CA ARG A 328 10.09 24.75 18.40
C ARG A 328 9.36 24.07 17.25
N ALA A 329 8.07 23.83 17.46
CA ALA A 329 7.10 23.47 16.44
C ALA A 329 7.18 24.47 15.27
N GLY A 330 8.11 24.21 14.35
CA GLY A 330 8.10 24.80 13.03
C GLY A 330 7.24 23.88 12.20
N GLN A 331 6.14 24.40 11.68
CA GLN A 331 5.37 23.77 10.60
C GLN A 331 6.36 23.35 9.52
N ARG A 332 6.72 22.06 9.48
CA ARG A 332 7.32 21.48 8.30
C ARG A 332 6.15 21.15 7.38
N PRO A 333 5.99 21.82 6.23
CA PRO A 333 5.04 21.33 5.25
C PRO A 333 5.55 19.96 4.80
N TYR A 334 4.85 18.88 5.14
CA TYR A 334 5.06 17.59 4.50
C TYR A 334 4.32 17.63 3.16
N PRO A 335 5.02 17.65 2.02
CA PRO A 335 4.40 17.84 0.70
C PRO A 335 3.70 16.57 0.17
N TRP A 336 3.39 15.60 1.02
CA TRP A 336 3.08 14.21 0.63
C TRP A 336 1.69 13.71 1.04
N ARG A 337 0.83 14.60 1.54
CA ARG A 337 -0.61 14.31 1.70
C ARG A 337 -1.43 15.25 0.85
N HIS A 338 -2.50 14.70 0.28
CA HIS A 338 -3.43 15.42 -0.56
C HIS A 338 -4.00 16.63 0.20
N GLU A 339 -3.79 17.83 -0.36
CA GLU A 339 -4.60 19.02 -0.09
C GLU A 339 -5.81 19.01 -1.02
#